data_AF-A0A8H6RDV1-F1
#
_entry.id   AF-A0A8H6RDV1-F1
#
_cell.length_a   1.000
_cell.length_b   1.000
_cell.length_c   1.000
_cell.angle_alpha   90.00
_cell.angle_beta   90.00
_cell.angle_gamma   90.00
#
_symmetry.space_group_name_H-M   'P 1'
#
loop_
_entity.id
_entity.type
_entity.pdbx_description
1 polymer ?
#
loop_
_entity_poly.entity_id
_entity_poly.type
_entity_poly.pdbx_seq_one_letter_code
_entity_poly.pdbx_strand_id
1 'polypeptide(L)'
;MDKSPLQKLAPELRNRIYEAVLVSDSCLVTTCENAWFGPILPTATQPLITKVCKQMREETLRLFYNSNTFQILLQIPGNDANTPSKQTLDARNWLLKVDPECHKSVKILNLYLEFEVLCSAFRDTLRNVTAELKLLSKLLHRCGYNSSRLQLTVVMDGYYGLDSYLQRGIVEEWIQDIGLGATVRIWIGGSET
;
A
#
# COMPACT_ATOMS: atom_id res chain seq x y z
N MET A 1 0.94 -36.56 9.57
CA MET A 1 -0.31 -35.76 9.39
C MET A 1 -0.78 -35.96 7.95
N ASP A 2 -0.78 -37.20 7.46
CA ASP A 2 -0.45 -37.49 6.04
C ASP A 2 -1.67 -37.97 5.24
N LYS A 3 -2.87 -37.62 5.69
CA LYS A 3 -4.13 -38.05 5.08
C LYS A 3 -4.81 -37.00 4.22
N SER A 4 -4.22 -35.81 4.06
CA SER A 4 -4.82 -34.78 3.20
C SER A 4 -4.78 -35.23 1.74
N PRO A 5 -5.92 -35.29 1.02
CA PRO A 5 -5.93 -35.61 -0.40
C PRO A 5 -5.14 -34.59 -1.22
N LEU A 6 -5.05 -33.34 -0.75
CA LEU A 6 -4.27 -32.29 -1.40
C LEU A 6 -2.77 -32.64 -1.42
N GLN A 7 -2.25 -33.28 -0.37
CA GLN A 7 -0.83 -33.68 -0.30
C GLN A 7 -0.49 -34.85 -1.23
N LYS A 8 -1.49 -35.63 -1.66
CA LYS A 8 -1.30 -36.71 -2.64
C LYS A 8 -1.14 -36.20 -4.08
N LEU A 9 -1.52 -34.95 -4.34
CA LEU A 9 -1.33 -34.33 -5.64
C LEU A 9 0.15 -34.04 -5.88
N ALA A 10 0.58 -34.18 -7.14
CA ALA A 10 1.90 -33.73 -7.56
C ALA A 10 2.08 -32.22 -7.27
N PRO A 11 3.31 -31.77 -6.92
CA PRO A 11 3.57 -30.37 -6.59
C PRO A 11 3.06 -29.37 -7.63
N GLU A 12 3.12 -29.71 -8.92
CA GLU A 12 2.68 -28.88 -10.03
C GLU A 12 1.17 -28.63 -10.00
N LEU A 13 0.39 -29.65 -9.67
CA LEU A 13 -1.07 -29.52 -9.53
C LEU A 13 -1.42 -28.69 -8.30
N ARG A 14 -0.68 -28.85 -7.19
CA ARG A 14 -0.87 -28.02 -6.00
C ARG A 14 -0.57 -26.56 -6.30
N ASN A 15 0.53 -26.27 -6.98
CA ASN A 15 0.90 -24.91 -7.36
C ASN A 15 -0.18 -24.25 -8.23
N ARG A 16 -0.73 -24.95 -9.22
CA ARG A 16 -1.86 -24.42 -10.03
C ARG A 16 -3.09 -24.12 -9.20
N ILE A 17 -3.42 -24.98 -8.22
CA ILE A 17 -4.53 -24.73 -7.29
C ILE A 17 -4.23 -23.50 -6.42
N TYR A 18 -3.01 -23.38 -5.90
CA TYR A 18 -2.61 -22.24 -5.08
C TYR A 18 -2.63 -20.95 -5.87
N GLU A 19 -2.11 -20.94 -7.10
CA GLU A 19 -2.12 -19.78 -8.00
C GLU A 19 -3.56 -19.30 -8.23
N ALA A 20 -4.47 -20.22 -8.57
CA ALA A 20 -5.87 -19.90 -8.81
C ALA A 20 -6.61 -19.32 -7.58
N VAL A 21 -6.13 -19.59 -6.37
CA VAL A 21 -6.78 -19.15 -5.11
C VAL A 21 -6.09 -17.92 -4.51
N LEU A 22 -4.79 -17.76 -4.72
CA LEU A 22 -3.98 -16.75 -4.04
C LEU A 22 -3.65 -15.55 -4.90
N VAL A 23 -3.63 -15.71 -6.23
CA VAL A 23 -3.24 -14.63 -7.14
C VAL A 23 -4.49 -13.85 -7.51
N SER A 24 -4.43 -12.55 -7.24
CA SER A 24 -5.43 -11.57 -7.62
C SER A 24 -4.92 -10.79 -8.82
N ASP A 25 -5.77 -10.62 -9.83
CA ASP A 25 -5.50 -9.74 -10.98
C ASP A 25 -5.52 -8.26 -10.57
N SER A 26 -6.13 -7.95 -9.41
CA SER A 26 -6.23 -6.61 -8.84
C SER A 26 -5.24 -6.39 -7.69
N CYS A 27 -4.85 -5.13 -7.46
CA CYS A 27 -4.01 -4.76 -6.33
C CYS A 27 -4.75 -4.94 -4.98
N LEU A 28 -4.05 -5.49 -4.00
CA LEU A 28 -4.58 -5.74 -2.65
C LEU A 28 -4.29 -4.56 -1.72
N VAL A 29 -5.33 -3.98 -1.11
CA VAL A 29 -5.22 -2.82 -0.19
C VAL A 29 -4.98 -3.27 1.25
N THR A 30 -3.98 -2.69 1.91
CA THR A 30 -3.66 -3.03 3.31
C THR A 30 -4.53 -2.31 4.34
N THR A 31 -5.20 -1.23 3.95
CA THR A 31 -6.05 -0.40 4.81
C THR A 31 -7.51 -0.86 4.73
N CYS A 32 -8.25 -0.75 5.83
CA CYS A 32 -9.59 -1.33 5.94
C CYS A 32 -10.69 -0.47 5.33
N GLU A 33 -10.35 0.73 4.85
CA GLU A 33 -11.31 1.72 4.37
C GLU A 33 -11.21 1.88 2.85
N ASN A 34 -12.37 1.88 2.20
CA ASN A 34 -12.48 2.10 0.77
C ASN A 34 -12.03 3.51 0.44
N ALA A 35 -11.41 3.68 -0.73
CA ALA A 35 -11.21 4.98 -1.32
C ALA A 35 -12.54 5.74 -1.39
N TRP A 36 -12.50 7.04 -1.16
CA TRP A 36 -13.68 7.91 -1.12
C TRP A 36 -14.35 7.96 -2.49
N PHE A 37 -13.57 7.82 -3.56
CA PHE A 37 -14.02 7.91 -4.94
C PHE A 37 -13.68 6.67 -5.79
N GLY A 38 -13.34 5.53 -5.17
CA GLY A 38 -12.84 4.34 -5.88
C GLY A 38 -13.71 3.08 -5.76
N PRO A 39 -13.49 2.08 -6.63
CA PRO A 39 -14.09 0.76 -6.47
C PRO A 39 -13.67 0.13 -5.14
N ILE A 40 -14.49 -0.77 -4.59
CA ILE A 40 -14.12 -1.57 -3.42
C ILE A 40 -12.95 -2.47 -3.83
N LEU A 41 -11.77 -2.17 -3.30
CA LEU A 41 -10.57 -2.93 -3.60
C LEU A 41 -10.44 -4.11 -2.63
N PRO A 42 -9.95 -5.27 -3.09
CA PRO A 42 -9.75 -6.43 -2.25
C PRO A 42 -8.73 -6.11 -1.14
N THR A 43 -9.00 -6.55 0.08
CA THR A 43 -8.09 -6.32 1.21
C THR A 43 -6.91 -7.29 1.16
N ALA A 44 -5.73 -6.84 1.59
CA ALA A 44 -4.50 -7.63 1.73
C ALA A 44 -4.55 -8.60 2.93
N THR A 45 -5.72 -9.16 3.19
CA THR A 45 -5.95 -10.12 4.26
C THR A 45 -5.28 -11.44 3.88
N GLN A 46 -4.40 -11.93 4.75
CA GLN A 46 -3.72 -13.20 4.55
C GLN A 46 -4.74 -14.35 4.34
N PRO A 47 -4.73 -15.04 3.18
CA PRO A 47 -5.72 -16.07 2.86
C PRO A 47 -5.73 -17.25 3.83
N LEU A 48 -6.91 -17.84 4.06
CA LEU A 48 -7.08 -18.94 5.03
C LEU A 48 -6.20 -20.15 4.72
N ILE A 49 -5.95 -20.44 3.44
CA ILE A 49 -5.10 -21.55 3.00
C ILE A 49 -3.67 -21.49 3.57
N THR A 50 -3.18 -20.27 3.85
CA THR A 50 -1.86 -20.04 4.45
C THR A 50 -1.81 -20.31 5.97
N LYS A 51 -2.93 -20.70 6.57
CA LYS A 51 -3.08 -20.96 8.02
C LYS A 51 -3.44 -22.42 8.34
N VAL A 52 -3.57 -23.29 7.34
CA VAL A 52 -4.07 -24.66 7.51
C VAL A 52 -3.04 -25.58 8.19
N CYS A 53 -1.87 -25.73 7.58
CA CYS A 53 -0.77 -26.55 8.12
C CYS A 53 0.58 -25.94 7.74
N LYS A 54 1.66 -26.40 8.40
CA LYS A 54 3.02 -25.85 8.21
C LYS A 54 3.47 -25.88 6.74
N GLN A 55 3.29 -27.02 6.08
CA GLN A 55 3.67 -27.19 4.66
C GLN A 55 2.90 -26.21 3.76
N MET A 56 1.56 -26.20 3.85
CA MET A 56 0.76 -25.31 3.02
C MET A 56 1.09 -23.85 3.31
N ARG A 57 1.31 -23.47 4.57
CA ARG A 57 1.76 -22.13 4.94
C ARG A 57 3.06 -21.76 4.23
N GLU A 58 4.08 -22.62 4.27
CA GLU A 58 5.38 -22.37 3.63
C GLU A 58 5.27 -22.23 2.11
N GLU A 59 4.50 -23.09 1.46
CA GLU A 59 4.28 -23.08 0.00
C GLU A 59 3.45 -21.84 -0.43
N THR A 60 2.34 -21.58 0.25
CA THR A 60 1.35 -20.58 -0.18
C THR A 60 1.69 -19.16 0.23
N LEU A 61 2.33 -18.95 1.39
CA LEU A 61 2.58 -17.60 1.89
C LEU A 61 3.57 -16.85 1.00
N ARG A 62 4.64 -17.54 0.58
CA ARG A 62 5.62 -16.98 -0.37
C ARG A 62 4.97 -16.69 -1.72
N LEU A 63 4.16 -17.61 -2.23
CA LEU A 63 3.46 -17.43 -3.50
C LEU A 63 2.52 -16.21 -3.46
N PHE A 64 1.77 -16.04 -2.37
CA PHE A 64 0.88 -14.90 -2.16
C PHE A 64 1.62 -13.56 -2.20
N TYR A 65 2.69 -13.40 -1.41
CA TYR A 65 3.41 -12.11 -1.36
C TYR A 65 4.27 -11.84 -2.60
N ASN A 66 4.73 -12.86 -3.32
CA ASN A 66 5.54 -12.70 -4.54
C ASN A 66 4.70 -12.42 -5.80
N SER A 67 3.48 -12.96 -5.84
CA SER A 67 2.66 -12.94 -7.07
C SER A 67 1.62 -11.82 -7.09
N ASN A 68 1.30 -11.24 -5.93
CA ASN A 68 0.35 -10.14 -5.83
C ASN A 68 1.04 -8.78 -5.74
N THR A 69 0.33 -7.74 -6.18
CA THR A 69 0.70 -6.35 -5.95
C THR A 69 -0.06 -5.83 -4.73
N PHE A 70 0.65 -5.11 -3.86
CA PHE A 70 0.08 -4.56 -2.63
C PHE A 70 0.07 -3.04 -2.69
N GLN A 71 -0.92 -2.44 -2.04
CA GLN A 71 -0.98 -1.00 -1.89
C GLN A 71 -1.41 -0.56 -0.49
N ILE A 72 -0.78 0.50 -0.01
CA ILE A 72 -1.22 1.27 1.15
C ILE A 72 -1.94 2.49 0.58
N LEU A 73 -3.21 2.65 0.91
CA LEU A 73 -4.00 3.84 0.56
C LEU A 73 -4.17 4.70 1.80
N LEU A 74 -3.67 5.94 1.74
CA LEU A 74 -3.85 6.96 2.76
C LEU A 74 -4.61 8.13 2.16
N GLN A 75 -5.73 8.43 2.78
CA GLN A 75 -6.62 9.51 2.42
C GLN A 75 -6.50 10.58 3.49
N ILE A 76 -6.28 11.80 3.02
CA ILE A 76 -5.93 12.92 3.86
C ILE A 76 -7.07 13.92 3.73
N PRO A 77 -8.00 13.94 4.70
CA PRO A 77 -9.12 14.87 4.68
C PRO A 77 -8.62 16.29 4.91
N GLY A 78 -9.22 17.26 4.21
CA GLY A 78 -8.79 18.66 4.28
C GLY A 78 -9.08 19.35 5.62
N ASN A 79 -10.03 18.85 6.40
CA ASN A 79 -10.57 19.56 7.57
C ASN A 79 -10.26 18.90 8.93
N ASP A 80 -9.74 17.68 8.99
CA ASP A 80 -9.40 17.01 10.26
C ASP A 80 -7.95 16.50 10.25
N ALA A 81 -7.03 17.40 10.60
CA ALA A 81 -5.60 17.14 10.53
C ALA A 81 -4.99 16.52 11.81
N ASN A 82 -5.80 16.26 12.84
CA ASN A 82 -5.29 15.89 14.18
C ASN A 82 -5.52 14.41 14.56
N THR A 83 -6.24 13.65 13.74
CA THR A 83 -6.43 12.21 14.01
C THR A 83 -5.49 11.43 13.10
N PRO A 84 -4.55 10.62 13.65
CA PRO A 84 -3.82 9.64 12.85
C PRO A 84 -4.83 8.87 12.04
N SER A 85 -4.74 8.96 10.72
CA SER A 85 -5.75 8.30 9.91
C SER A 85 -5.71 6.83 10.29
N LYS A 86 -6.86 6.25 10.61
CA LYS A 86 -6.99 4.83 10.93
C LYS A 86 -6.26 3.96 9.90
N GLN A 87 -6.20 4.44 8.66
CA GLN A 87 -5.43 3.94 7.55
C GLN A 87 -3.91 3.88 7.80
N THR A 88 -3.28 4.94 8.32
CA THR A 88 -1.86 4.91 8.73
C THR A 88 -1.63 3.86 9.81
N LEU A 89 -2.54 3.75 10.78
CA LEU A 89 -2.44 2.72 11.84
C LEU A 89 -2.60 1.31 11.26
N ASP A 90 -3.56 1.08 10.38
CA ASP A 90 -3.77 -0.20 9.69
C ASP A 90 -2.56 -0.60 8.85
N ALA A 91 -1.99 0.35 8.09
CA ALA A 91 -0.78 0.13 7.31
C ALA A 91 0.41 -0.28 8.21
N ARG A 92 0.58 0.41 9.35
CA ARG A 92 1.61 0.06 10.34
C ARG A 92 1.37 -1.33 10.93
N ASN A 93 0.13 -1.65 11.29
CA ASN A 93 -0.23 -2.96 11.82
C ASN A 93 0.04 -4.08 10.82
N TRP A 94 -0.25 -3.85 9.54
CA TRP A 94 0.09 -4.80 8.48
C TRP A 94 1.60 -4.99 8.36
N LEU A 95 2.38 -3.90 8.30
CA LEU A 95 3.85 -3.93 8.24
C LEU A 95 4.51 -4.61 9.45
N LEU A 96 3.91 -4.52 10.64
CA LEU A 96 4.44 -5.13 11.85
C LEU A 96 4.03 -6.59 12.03
N LYS A 97 2.88 -6.99 11.47
CA LYS A 97 2.32 -8.34 11.63
C LYS A 97 2.83 -9.33 10.60
N VAL A 98 3.15 -8.85 9.40
CA VAL A 98 3.65 -9.69 8.31
C VAL A 98 5.12 -10.07 8.59
N ASP A 99 5.45 -11.32 8.30
CA ASP A 99 6.81 -11.83 8.49
C ASP A 99 7.81 -11.04 7.62
N PRO A 100 8.98 -10.61 8.15
CA PRO A 100 9.98 -9.89 7.37
C PRO A 100 10.39 -10.57 6.05
N GLU A 101 10.43 -11.90 5.99
CA GLU A 101 10.75 -12.64 4.76
C GLU A 101 9.63 -12.53 3.71
N CYS A 102 8.38 -12.38 4.16
CA CYS A 102 7.26 -12.10 3.28
C CYS A 102 7.35 -10.69 2.68
N HIS A 103 7.74 -9.70 3.49
CA HIS A 103 8.00 -8.36 2.96
C HIS A 103 9.07 -8.36 1.89
N LYS A 104 10.16 -9.13 2.02
CA LYS A 104 11.20 -9.30 0.98
C LYS A 104 10.68 -9.92 -0.32
N SER A 105 9.59 -10.69 -0.26
CA SER A 105 8.98 -11.32 -1.43
C SER A 105 8.10 -10.35 -2.23
N VAL A 106 7.60 -9.27 -1.62
CA VAL A 106 6.77 -8.26 -2.31
C VAL A 106 7.59 -7.52 -3.36
N LYS A 107 7.25 -7.68 -4.64
CA LYS A 107 8.02 -7.03 -5.73
C LYS A 107 7.92 -5.51 -5.67
N ILE A 108 6.69 -5.00 -5.63
CA ILE A 108 6.36 -3.58 -5.61
C ILE A 108 5.26 -3.37 -4.56
N LEU A 109 5.46 -2.39 -3.70
CA LEU A 109 4.46 -1.84 -2.80
C LEU A 109 4.11 -0.44 -3.29
N ASN A 110 2.84 -0.21 -3.58
CA ASN A 110 2.34 1.11 -3.95
C ASN A 110 1.89 1.85 -2.68
N LEU A 111 2.28 3.09 -2.52
CA LEU A 111 1.78 4.02 -1.52
C LEU A 111 0.97 5.08 -2.26
N TYR A 112 -0.34 5.06 -2.07
CA TYR A 112 -1.26 6.06 -2.63
C TYR A 112 -1.62 7.08 -1.56
N LEU A 113 -1.37 8.34 -1.84
CA LEU A 113 -1.76 9.47 -1.01
C LEU A 113 -2.83 10.27 -1.74
N GLU A 114 -4.04 10.28 -1.23
CA GLU A 114 -5.16 11.02 -1.79
C GLU A 114 -5.45 12.23 -0.91
N PHE A 115 -5.32 13.43 -1.48
CA PHE A 115 -5.58 14.68 -0.79
C PHE A 115 -6.91 15.26 -1.25
N GLU A 116 -7.83 15.42 -0.31
CA GLU A 116 -9.03 16.23 -0.50
C GLU A 116 -8.79 17.55 0.22
N VAL A 117 -8.24 18.55 -0.45
CA VAL A 117 -7.82 19.76 0.25
C VAL A 117 -8.28 21.02 -0.49
N LEU A 118 -8.72 22.02 0.28
CA LEU A 118 -9.03 23.35 -0.21
C LEU A 118 -7.75 24.19 -0.27
N CYS A 119 -7.56 24.99 -1.33
CA CYS A 119 -6.35 25.78 -1.64
C CYS A 119 -5.67 26.46 -0.44
N SER A 120 -6.43 26.99 0.52
CA SER A 120 -5.88 27.77 1.63
C SER A 120 -5.17 26.97 2.72
N ALA A 121 -5.46 25.67 2.88
CA ALA A 121 -4.93 24.85 3.97
C ALA A 121 -3.83 23.86 3.54
N PHE A 122 -3.48 23.82 2.24
CA PHE A 122 -2.65 22.76 1.67
C PHE A 122 -1.30 22.55 2.37
N ARG A 123 -0.56 23.63 2.63
CA ARG A 123 0.74 23.53 3.31
C ARG A 123 0.62 23.02 4.74
N ASP A 124 -0.44 23.41 5.44
CA ASP A 124 -0.68 22.97 6.80
C ASP A 124 -1.09 21.50 6.83
N THR A 125 -1.93 21.06 5.88
CA THR A 125 -2.26 19.64 5.70
C THR A 125 -1.01 18.80 5.43
N LEU A 126 -0.15 19.23 4.49
CA LEU A 126 1.11 18.55 4.22
C LEU A 126 1.97 18.45 5.48
N ARG A 127 2.14 19.57 6.21
CA ARG A 127 2.94 19.63 7.44
C ARG A 127 2.43 18.67 8.51
N ASN A 128 1.10 18.60 8.69
CA ASN A 128 0.48 17.76 9.70
C ASN A 128 0.70 16.27 9.38
N VAL A 129 0.60 15.89 8.10
CA VAL A 129 0.80 14.51 7.66
C VAL A 129 2.29 14.13 7.54
N THR A 130 3.20 15.10 7.40
CA THR A 130 4.66 14.86 7.29
C THR A 130 5.17 13.99 8.44
N ALA A 131 4.76 14.26 9.69
CA ALA A 131 5.26 13.52 10.84
C ALA A 131 4.87 12.03 10.78
N GLU A 132 3.64 11.73 10.38
CA GLU A 132 3.15 10.36 10.25
C GLU A 132 3.81 9.62 9.09
N LEU A 133 3.95 10.28 7.94
CA LEU A 133 4.62 9.70 6.78
C LEU A 133 6.10 9.48 7.03
N LYS A 134 6.77 10.33 7.81
CA LYS A 134 8.15 10.10 8.25
C LYS A 134 8.25 8.86 9.14
N LEU A 135 7.28 8.61 10.02
CA LEU A 135 7.23 7.38 10.83
C LEU A 135 6.95 6.15 9.96
N LEU A 136 5.99 6.24 9.03
CA LEU A 136 5.68 5.16 8.10
C LEU A 136 6.86 4.84 7.18
N SER A 137 7.55 5.87 6.66
CA SER A 137 8.76 5.75 5.84
C SER A 137 9.85 4.96 6.57
N LYS A 138 10.14 5.30 7.82
CA LYS A 138 11.11 4.56 8.65
C LYS A 138 10.72 3.08 8.80
N LEU A 139 9.43 2.80 8.98
CA LEU A 139 8.93 1.43 9.09
C LEU A 139 9.03 0.67 7.76
N LEU A 140 8.67 1.32 6.65
CA LEU A 140 8.79 0.77 5.30
C LEU A 140 10.25 0.39 5.00
N HIS A 141 11.20 1.26 5.32
CA HIS A 141 12.63 0.96 5.18
C HIS A 141 13.07 -0.21 6.06
N ARG A 142 12.59 -0.28 7.30
CA ARG A 142 12.86 -1.42 8.19
C ARG A 142 12.31 -2.75 7.63
N CYS A 143 11.18 -2.70 6.93
CA CYS A 143 10.61 -3.86 6.22
C CYS A 143 11.31 -4.14 4.87
N GLY A 144 12.34 -3.37 4.49
CA GLY A 144 13.15 -3.58 3.29
C GLY A 144 12.58 -2.95 2.02
N TYR A 145 11.60 -2.05 2.14
CA TYR A 145 11.11 -1.25 1.02
C TYR A 145 12.05 -0.07 0.76
N ASN A 146 12.55 0.02 -0.47
CA ASN A 146 13.45 1.08 -0.96
C ASN A 146 12.93 1.62 -2.30
N SER A 147 13.66 2.52 -2.96
CA SER A 147 13.24 3.17 -4.20
C SER A 147 12.91 2.24 -5.36
N SER A 148 13.50 1.05 -5.39
CA SER A 148 13.21 0.05 -6.42
C SER A 148 11.92 -0.74 -6.16
N ARG A 149 11.42 -0.73 -4.92
CA ARG A 149 10.30 -1.57 -4.45
C ARG A 149 9.13 -0.77 -3.88
N LEU A 150 9.28 0.54 -3.74
CA LEU A 150 8.28 1.46 -3.25
C LEU A 150 7.94 2.47 -4.35
N GLN A 151 6.66 2.51 -4.74
CA GLN A 151 6.13 3.50 -5.67
C GLN A 151 5.17 4.39 -4.90
N LEU A 152 5.37 5.70 -4.97
CA LEU A 152 4.51 6.70 -4.37
C LEU A 152 3.65 7.33 -5.47
N THR A 153 2.34 7.29 -5.30
CA THR A 153 1.40 8.02 -6.14
C THR A 153 0.67 9.04 -5.27
N VAL A 154 0.77 10.31 -5.62
CA VAL A 154 0.04 11.39 -4.97
C VAL A 154 -1.08 11.82 -5.90
N VAL A 155 -2.31 11.76 -5.41
CA VAL A 155 -3.52 12.17 -6.12
C VAL A 155 -4.09 13.38 -5.39
N MET A 156 -4.32 14.45 -6.14
CA MET A 156 -4.92 15.68 -5.64
C MET A 156 -6.20 15.95 -6.44
N ASP A 157 -7.35 15.73 -5.80
CA ASP A 157 -8.67 15.90 -6.40
C ASP A 157 -9.37 17.16 -5.88
N GLY A 158 -10.17 17.81 -6.75
CA GLY A 158 -11.11 18.86 -6.34
C GLY A 158 -10.61 20.31 -6.33
N TYR A 159 -9.51 20.64 -7.01
CA TYR A 159 -8.89 21.95 -6.89
C TYR A 159 -9.35 22.99 -7.92
N TYR A 160 -9.97 24.07 -7.42
CA TYR A 160 -10.28 25.28 -8.18
C TYR A 160 -9.41 26.44 -7.65
N GLY A 161 -8.39 26.87 -8.39
CA GLY A 161 -7.80 28.21 -8.24
C GLY A 161 -6.30 28.34 -7.95
N LEU A 162 -5.54 27.25 -7.77
CA LEU A 162 -4.07 27.29 -7.74
C LEU A 162 -3.50 26.77 -9.06
N ASP A 163 -2.39 27.36 -9.52
CA ASP A 163 -1.65 26.86 -10.67
C ASP A 163 -1.09 25.45 -10.37
N SER A 164 -1.46 24.47 -11.20
CA SER A 164 -1.06 23.06 -11.06
C SER A 164 0.46 22.88 -11.00
N TYR A 165 1.23 23.74 -11.68
CA TYR A 165 2.69 23.69 -11.66
C TYR A 165 3.27 24.07 -10.30
N LEU A 166 2.71 25.12 -9.67
CA LEU A 166 3.15 25.55 -8.34
C LEU A 166 2.86 24.47 -7.29
N GLN A 167 1.71 23.81 -7.40
CA GLN A 167 1.34 22.72 -6.50
C GLN A 167 2.27 21.52 -6.65
N ARG A 168 2.57 21.12 -7.89
CA ARG A 168 3.53 20.04 -8.16
C ARG A 168 4.88 20.32 -7.50
N GLY A 169 5.43 21.51 -7.66
CA GLY A 169 6.71 21.88 -7.05
C GLY A 169 6.69 21.77 -5.51
N ILE A 170 5.61 22.21 -4.87
CA ILE A 170 5.43 22.08 -3.42
C ILE A 170 5.38 20.60 -2.99
N VAL A 171 4.63 19.76 -3.74
CA VAL A 171 4.53 18.32 -3.46
C VAL A 171 5.87 17.63 -3.65
N GLU A 172 6.61 17.96 -4.71
CA GLU A 172 7.93 17.38 -4.97
C GLU A 172 8.93 17.73 -3.85
N GLU A 173 8.99 19.00 -3.42
CA GLU A 173 9.82 19.43 -2.29
C GLU A 173 9.41 18.70 -1.01
N TRP A 174 8.11 18.59 -0.75
CA TRP A 174 7.59 17.89 0.41
C TRP A 174 7.93 16.39 0.40
N ILE A 175 7.82 15.71 -0.74
CA ILE A 175 8.19 14.29 -0.87
C ILE A 175 9.68 14.10 -0.59
N GLN A 176 10.53 15.02 -1.06
CA GLN A 176 11.96 15.01 -0.75
C GLN A 176 12.20 15.14 0.76
N ASP A 177 11.48 16.01 1.47
CA ASP A 177 11.58 16.16 2.92
C ASP A 177 11.14 14.90 3.69
N ILE A 178 10.11 14.17 3.22
CA ILE A 178 9.69 12.92 3.87
C ILE A 178 10.79 11.86 3.75
N GLY A 179 11.58 11.87 2.67
CA GLY A 179 12.68 10.93 2.46
C GLY A 179 12.19 9.49 2.26
N LEU A 180 11.02 9.29 1.64
CA LEU A 180 10.49 7.95 1.32
C LEU A 180 11.41 7.16 0.39
N GLY A 181 12.23 7.86 -0.40
CA GLY A 181 13.07 7.27 -1.44
C GLY A 181 12.23 6.38 -2.33
N ALA A 182 11.18 6.92 -2.95
CA ALA A 182 10.22 6.19 -3.78
C ALA A 182 10.22 6.76 -5.21
N THR A 183 9.77 5.95 -6.18
CA THR A 183 9.43 6.50 -7.51
C THR A 183 8.10 7.24 -7.38
N VAL A 184 8.07 8.51 -7.79
CA VAL A 184 6.94 9.41 -7.55
C VAL A 184 6.10 9.59 -8.83
N ARG A 185 4.78 9.52 -8.69
CA ARG A 185 3.80 9.97 -9.69
C ARG A 185 2.84 10.95 -9.04
N ILE A 186 2.53 12.05 -9.72
CA ILE A 186 1.65 13.10 -9.21
C ILE A 186 0.50 13.29 -10.21
N TRP A 187 -0.72 13.18 -9.70
CA TRP A 187 -1.96 13.36 -10.45
C TRP A 187 -2.68 14.58 -9.91
N ILE A 188 -3.00 15.53 -10.78
CA ILE A 188 -3.69 16.77 -10.43
C ILE A 188 -4.91 16.90 -11.34
N GLY A 189 -6.11 16.90 -10.75
CA GLY A 189 -7.36 17.14 -11.49
C GLY A 189 -7.70 16.06 -12.54
N GLY A 190 -7.34 14.80 -12.30
CA GLY A 190 -7.67 13.68 -13.18
C GLY A 190 -6.76 13.50 -14.40
N SER A 191 -5.69 14.30 -14.56
CA SER A 191 -4.65 14.11 -15.57
C SER A 191 -3.29 13.84 -14.94
N GLU A 192 -2.53 12.90 -15.51
CA GLU A 192 -1.11 12.68 -15.18
C GLU A 192 -0.30 13.83 -15.81
N THR A 193 0.47 14.55 -15.00
CA THR A 193 1.30 15.69 -15.43
C THR A 193 2.78 15.39 -15.34
#